data_AF-A0A090QFZ1-F1
#
_entry.id   AF-A0A090QFZ1-F1
#
_cell.length_a   1.000
_cell.length_b   1.000
_cell.length_c   1.000
_cell.angle_alpha   90.00
_cell.angle_beta   90.00
_cell.angle_gamma   90.00
#
_symmetry.space_group_name_H-M   'P 1'
#
loop_
_entity.id
_entity.type
_entity.pdbx_description
1 polymer ?
#
loop_
_entity_poly.entity_id
_entity_poly.type
_entity_poly.pdbx_seq_one_letter_code
_entity_poly.pdbx_strand_id
1 'polypeptide(L)'
;MSDLLPQIQEKLESRHHVFTIYKNQVNKDLERSGFETIEENNPKEFLMELASLLSEAIEDSNPKLQQLYYLADVQERHLQHGIILGFINREWIKIQFRLRQ
;
A
#
# COMPACT_ATOMS: atom_id res chain seq x y z
N MET A 1 -9.72 -4.87 -14.58
CA MET A 1 -9.15 -4.69 -13.23
C MET A 1 -7.62 -4.90 -13.18
N SER A 2 -6.90 -4.98 -14.31
CA SER A 2 -5.43 -5.18 -14.33
C SER A 2 -4.58 -3.91 -14.22
N ASP A 3 -5.15 -2.72 -14.44
CA ASP A 3 -4.35 -1.50 -14.70
C ASP A 3 -4.26 -0.53 -13.51
N LEU A 4 -4.74 -0.93 -12.33
CA LEU A 4 -4.85 -0.03 -11.18
C LEU A 4 -3.48 0.34 -10.59
N LEU A 5 -2.57 -0.63 -10.44
CA LEU A 5 -1.23 -0.40 -9.92
C LEU A 5 -0.40 0.50 -10.85
N PRO A 6 -0.36 0.26 -12.19
CA PRO A 6 0.26 1.19 -13.13
C PRO A 6 -0.29 2.62 -13.05
N GLN A 7 -1.62 2.78 -12.90
CA GLN A 7 -2.23 4.11 -12.77
C GLN A 7 -1.88 4.82 -11.47
N ILE A 8 -1.78 4.09 -10.35
CA ILE A 8 -1.34 4.67 -9.07
C ILE A 8 0.13 5.07 -9.17
N GLN A 9 0.98 4.19 -9.73
CA GLN A 9 2.39 4.47 -9.94
C GLN A 9 2.59 5.75 -10.77
N GLU A 10 1.95 5.85 -11.95
CA GLU A 10 2.05 7.03 -12.83
C GLU A 10 1.66 8.33 -12.10
N LYS A 11 0.62 8.26 -11.26
CA LYS A 11 0.17 9.43 -10.48
C LYS A 11 1.15 9.82 -9.37
N LEU A 12 1.74 8.84 -8.69
CA LEU A 12 2.77 9.09 -7.68
C LEU A 12 4.05 9.65 -8.31
N GLU A 13 4.42 9.18 -9.51
CA GLU A 13 5.55 9.68 -10.29
C GLU A 13 5.33 11.11 -10.78
N SER A 14 4.13 11.44 -11.25
CA SER A 14 3.82 12.77 -11.78
C SER A 14 3.82 13.89 -10.73
N ARG A 15 3.68 13.58 -9.43
CA ARG A 15 3.57 14.57 -8.36
C ARG A 15 4.31 14.14 -7.10
N HIS A 16 5.55 14.58 -6.96
CA HIS A 16 6.41 14.25 -5.81
C HIS A 16 5.77 14.54 -4.45
N HIS A 17 5.07 15.67 -4.29
CA HIS A 17 4.35 15.99 -3.04
C HIS A 17 3.26 14.95 -2.69
N VAL A 18 2.54 14.45 -3.69
CA VAL A 18 1.52 13.41 -3.51
C VAL A 18 2.17 12.10 -3.09
N PHE A 19 3.32 11.76 -3.68
CA PHE A 19 4.11 10.62 -3.28
C PHE A 19 4.58 10.71 -1.83
N THR A 20 5.13 11.84 -1.38
CA THR A 20 5.54 12.02 0.02
C THR A 20 4.39 11.78 1.00
N ILE A 21 3.19 12.30 0.70
CA ILE A 21 2.00 12.05 1.53
C ILE A 21 1.62 10.57 1.53
N TYR A 22 1.70 9.91 0.36
CA TYR A 22 1.39 8.48 0.21
C TYR A 22 2.34 7.60 0.99
N LYS A 23 3.64 7.78 0.79
CA LYS A 23 4.70 7.12 1.54
C LYS A 23 4.49 7.27 3.04
N ASN A 24 4.26 8.50 3.53
CA ASN A 24 4.07 8.75 4.95
C ASN A 24 2.82 8.07 5.53
N GLN A 25 1.74 7.99 4.76
CA GLN A 25 0.51 7.32 5.21
C GLN A 25 0.69 5.80 5.26
N VAL A 26 1.30 5.22 4.21
CA VAL A 26 1.60 3.79 4.15
C VAL A 26 2.55 3.38 5.27
N ASN A 27 3.66 4.09 5.46
CA ASN A 27 4.63 3.78 6.50
C ASN A 27 4.00 3.85 7.91
N LYS A 28 3.13 4.82 8.17
CA LYS A 28 2.38 4.88 9.44
C LYS A 28 1.49 3.66 9.66
N ASP A 29 0.86 3.15 8.61
CA ASP A 29 -0.01 1.98 8.73
C ASP A 29 0.81 0.68 8.83
N LEU A 30 1.98 0.59 8.18
CA LEU A 30 2.96 -0.49 8.36
C LEU A 30 3.48 -0.56 9.81
N GLU A 31 3.96 0.56 10.35
CA GLU A 31 4.47 0.65 11.74
C GLU A 31 3.40 0.24 12.75
N ARG A 32 2.16 0.70 12.56
CA ARG A 32 1.02 0.33 13.42
C ARG A 32 0.74 -1.17 13.41
N SER A 33 1.01 -1.83 12.29
CA SER A 33 0.90 -3.28 12.11
C SER A 33 2.16 -4.05 12.52
N GLY A 34 3.21 -3.34 12.97
CA GLY A 34 4.48 -3.93 13.40
C GLY A 34 5.42 -4.29 12.26
N PHE A 35 5.20 -3.77 11.06
CA PHE A 35 6.13 -3.87 9.92
C PHE A 35 7.16 -2.74 9.94
N GLU A 36 8.28 -2.95 9.26
CA GLU A 36 9.29 -1.92 9.04
C GLU A 36 8.80 -0.87 8.02
N THR A 37 9.35 0.34 8.11
CA THR A 37 9.08 1.41 7.15
C THR A 37 9.88 1.19 5.88
N ILE A 38 9.31 1.61 4.75
CA ILE A 38 9.99 1.58 3.46
C ILE A 38 10.63 2.95 3.23
N GLU A 39 11.96 2.95 3.04
CA GLU A 39 12.76 4.17 2.93
C GLU A 39 12.88 4.70 1.50
N GLU A 40 12.37 3.95 0.52
CA GLU A 40 12.52 4.24 -0.89
C GLU A 40 11.85 5.57 -1.26
N ASN A 41 12.61 6.41 -1.95
CA ASN A 41 12.19 7.76 -2.33
C ASN A 41 11.77 7.85 -3.81
N ASN A 42 11.88 6.74 -4.54
CA ASN A 42 11.31 6.58 -5.86
C ASN A 42 9.94 5.86 -5.75
N PRO A 43 8.86 6.37 -6.37
CA PRO A 43 7.55 5.73 -6.29
C PRO A 43 7.51 4.28 -6.76
N LYS A 44 8.25 3.95 -7.82
CA LYS A 44 8.29 2.58 -8.35
C LYS A 44 8.96 1.63 -7.37
N GLU A 45 10.14 2.02 -6.87
CA GLU A 45 10.91 1.24 -5.90
C GLU A 45 10.10 1.05 -4.61
N PHE A 46 9.46 2.12 -4.13
CA PHE A 46 8.58 2.08 -2.96
C PHE A 46 7.43 1.09 -3.11
N LEU A 47 6.73 1.11 -4.25
CA LEU A 47 5.60 0.20 -4.50
C LEU A 47 6.07 -1.25 -4.68
N MET A 48 7.24 -1.47 -5.27
CA MET A 48 7.84 -2.80 -5.40
C MET A 48 8.21 -3.36 -4.03
N GLU A 49 8.87 -2.58 -3.18
CA GLU A 49 9.24 -2.98 -1.82
C GLU A 49 8.01 -3.28 -0.96
N LEU A 50 6.97 -2.44 -1.08
CA LEU A 50 5.69 -2.68 -0.40
C LEU A 50 5.03 -3.98 -0.85
N ALA A 51 5.02 -4.25 -2.14
CA ALA A 51 4.48 -5.49 -2.66
C ALA A 51 5.30 -6.70 -2.18
N SER A 52 6.63 -6.61 -2.13
CA SER A 52 7.51 -7.69 -1.63
C SER A 52 7.24 -7.98 -0.16
N LEU A 53 7.29 -6.95 0.69
CA LEU A 53 7.05 -7.05 2.13
C LEU A 53 5.70 -7.72 2.45
N LEU A 54 4.65 -7.31 1.75
CA LEU A 54 3.32 -7.88 1.95
C LEU A 54 3.23 -9.30 1.39
N SER A 55 3.91 -9.62 0.28
CA SER A 55 3.92 -10.96 -0.29
C SER A 55 4.61 -11.95 0.64
N GLU A 56 5.81 -11.60 1.14
CA GLU A 56 6.55 -12.40 2.12
C GLU A 56 5.72 -12.64 3.39
N ALA A 57 5.13 -11.58 3.93
CA ALA A 57 4.26 -11.70 5.09
C ALA A 57 3.07 -12.63 4.84
N ILE A 58 2.52 -12.65 3.63
CA ILE A 58 1.39 -13.50 3.25
C ILE A 58 1.82 -14.96 3.15
N GLU A 59 2.96 -15.21 2.52
CA GLU A 59 3.56 -16.55 2.41
C GLU A 59 3.86 -17.14 3.80
N ASP A 60 4.39 -16.32 4.71
CA ASP A 60 4.68 -16.70 6.09
C ASP A 60 3.44 -16.80 6.99
N SER A 61 2.24 -16.52 6.46
CA SER A 61 1.00 -16.40 7.26
C SER A 61 1.16 -15.48 8.48
N ASN A 62 1.91 -14.40 8.29
CA ASN A 62 2.37 -13.53 9.37
C ASN A 62 1.17 -12.90 10.11
N PRO A 63 1.08 -13.03 11.45
CA PRO A 63 -0.05 -12.51 12.22
C PRO A 63 -0.21 -10.98 12.11
N LYS A 64 0.87 -10.25 11.78
CA LYS A 64 0.86 -8.79 11.57
C LYS A 64 -0.08 -8.37 10.43
N LEU A 65 -0.35 -9.26 9.48
CA LEU A 65 -1.28 -9.01 8.38
C LEU A 65 -2.72 -8.83 8.82
N GLN A 66 -3.14 -9.37 9.98
CA GLN A 66 -4.53 -9.25 10.42
C GLN A 66 -4.97 -7.78 10.54
N GLN A 67 -4.08 -6.93 11.03
CA GLN A 67 -4.35 -5.50 11.15
C GLN A 67 -4.35 -4.80 9.79
N LEU A 68 -3.45 -5.17 8.87
CA LEU A 68 -3.46 -4.64 7.50
C LEU A 68 -4.69 -5.08 6.72
N TYR A 69 -5.17 -6.31 6.91
CA TYR A 69 -6.40 -6.82 6.29
C TYR A 69 -7.63 -6.08 6.80
N TYR A 70 -7.70 -5.84 8.11
CA TYR A 70 -8.74 -5.00 8.70
C TYR A 70 -8.70 -3.58 8.13
N LEU A 71 -7.50 -3.01 7.99
CA LEU A 71 -7.34 -1.71 7.36
C LEU A 71 -7.79 -1.74 5.90
N ALA A 72 -7.40 -2.73 5.11
CA ALA A 72 -7.69 -2.81 3.68
C ALA A 72 -9.18 -3.06 3.35
N ASP A 73 -10.05 -3.26 4.34
CA ASP A 73 -11.47 -3.60 4.18
C ASP A 73 -11.70 -4.83 3.28
N VAL A 74 -10.73 -5.75 3.28
CA VAL A 74 -10.78 -6.96 2.44
C VAL A 74 -11.52 -8.04 3.20
N GLN A 75 -12.81 -8.22 2.87
CA GLN A 75 -13.63 -9.31 3.43
C GLN A 75 -13.23 -10.69 2.86
N GLU A 76 -12.55 -10.74 1.73
CA GLU A 76 -12.18 -11.99 1.05
C GLU A 76 -10.68 -12.32 1.19
N ARG A 77 -10.38 -13.28 2.06
CA ARG A 77 -9.01 -13.79 2.33
C ARG A 77 -8.42 -14.65 1.21
N HIS A 78 -9.05 -14.73 0.03
CA HIS A 78 -8.78 -15.80 -0.94
C HIS A 78 -7.88 -15.42 -2.12
N LEU A 79 -7.47 -14.16 -2.27
CA LEU A 79 -6.55 -13.74 -3.32
C LEU A 79 -5.42 -12.88 -2.74
N GLN A 80 -4.26 -13.49 -2.52
CA GLN A 80 -3.04 -12.84 -1.99
C GLN A 80 -2.71 -11.54 -2.76
N HIS A 81 -2.76 -11.61 -4.10
CA HIS A 81 -2.56 -10.46 -4.98
C HIS A 81 -3.68 -9.41 -4.86
N GLY A 82 -4.92 -9.84 -4.60
CA GLY A 82 -6.07 -8.96 -4.38
C GLY A 82 -5.94 -8.15 -3.10
N ILE A 83 -5.33 -8.72 -2.06
CA ILE A 83 -5.13 -8.04 -0.78
C ILE A 83 -4.09 -6.91 -0.90
N ILE A 84 -2.95 -7.18 -1.55
CA ILE A 84 -1.90 -6.18 -1.79
C ILE A 84 -2.46 -5.01 -2.61
N LEU A 85 -3.16 -5.32 -3.71
CA LEU A 85 -3.78 -4.29 -4.55
C LEU A 85 -4.88 -3.51 -3.80
N GLY A 86 -5.68 -4.20 -2.98
CA GLY A 86 -6.71 -3.59 -2.15
C GLY A 86 -6.13 -2.58 -1.16
N PHE A 87 -5.05 -2.96 -0.47
CA PHE A 87 -4.34 -2.08 0.46
C PHE A 87 -3.77 -0.86 -0.26
N ILE A 88 -3.02 -1.06 -1.36
CA ILE A 88 -2.42 0.03 -2.15
C ILE A 88 -3.49 1.02 -2.64
N ASN A 89 -4.61 0.50 -3.15
CA ASN A 89 -5.71 1.30 -3.66
C ASN A 89 -6.45 2.07 -2.56
N ARG A 90 -6.68 1.45 -1.39
CA ARG A 90 -7.32 2.13 -0.27
C ARG A 90 -6.51 3.35 0.17
N GLU A 91 -5.19 3.19 0.33
CA GLU A 91 -4.34 4.30 0.74
C GLU A 91 -4.32 5.41 -0.32
N TRP A 92 -4.38 5.03 -1.60
CA TRP A 92 -4.54 5.98 -2.69
C TRP A 92 -5.87 6.76 -2.60
N ILE A 93 -6.99 6.07 -2.37
CA ILE A 93 -8.32 6.68 -2.22
C ILE A 93 -8.34 7.69 -1.07
N LYS A 94 -7.79 7.35 0.10
CA LYS A 94 -7.71 8.28 1.25
C LYS A 94 -7.01 9.58 0.89
N ILE A 95 -5.92 9.50 0.14
CA ILE A 95 -5.15 10.69 -0.25
C ILE A 95 -5.92 11.52 -1.27
N GLN A 96 -6.55 10.87 -2.25
CA GLN A 96 -7.42 11.57 -3.19
C GLN A 96 -8.53 12.34 -2.47
N PHE A 97 -9.12 11.77 -1.41
CA PHE A 97 -10.09 12.50 -0.58
C PHE A 97 -9.46 13.68 0.16
N ARG A 98 -8.27 13.51 0.79
CA ARG A 98 -7.58 14.60 1.51
C ARG A 98 -7.13 15.75 0.60
N LEU A 99 -6.72 15.45 -0.64
CA LEU A 99 -6.24 16.46 -1.60
C LEU A 99 -7.37 17.23 -2.29
N ARG A 100 -8.62 16.78 -2.16
CA ARG A 100 -9.82 17.46 -2.70
C ARG A 100 -10.51 18.36 -1.67
N GLN A 101 -10.08 18.31 -0.41
CA GLN A 101 -10.50 19.22 0.67
C GLN A 101 -9.61 20.46 0.64
#